data_AF-A0A0D8ZVJ4-F1
#
_entry.id   AF-A0A0D8ZVJ4-F1
#
_cell.length_a   1.000
_cell.length_b   1.000
_cell.length_c   1.000
_cell.angle_alpha   90.00
_cell.angle_beta   90.00
_cell.angle_gamma   90.00
#
_symmetry.space_group_name_H-M   'P 1'
#
loop_
_entity.id
_entity.type
_entity.pdbx_description
1 polymer ?
#
loop_
_entity_poly.entity_id
_entity_poly.type
_entity_poly.pdbx_seq_one_letter_code
_entity_poly.pdbx_strand_id
1 'polypeptide(L)' 'MFETPNEIQWVVLCDYIQTFAQIRFCLYNLYMSGSLLFIEIKSCDDELVKHLYIINSEGELL' A
#
# COMPACT_ATOMS: atom_id res chain seq x y z
N MET A 1 8.96 19.10 2.17
CA MET A 1 8.51 18.57 0.86
C MET A 1 7.79 17.28 1.19
N PHE A 2 6.55 17.08 0.73
CA PHE A 2 5.90 15.78 0.92
C PHE A 2 6.59 14.80 -0.02
N GLU A 3 7.13 13.71 0.52
CA GLU A 3 7.65 12.61 -0.29
C GLU A 3 6.46 11.94 -0.97
N THR A 4 6.53 11.78 -2.29
CA THR A 4 5.51 11.11 -3.09
C THR A 4 6.10 9.82 -3.67
N PRO A 5 5.28 8.78 -3.87
CA PRO A 5 5.72 7.59 -4.57
C PRO A 5 6.29 7.94 -5.94
N ASN A 6 7.31 7.20 -6.38
CA ASN A 6 7.72 7.26 -7.78
C ASN A 6 6.69 6.54 -8.69
N GLU A 7 6.86 6.68 -10.00
CA GLU A 7 5.92 6.11 -10.98
C GLU A 7 5.78 4.59 -10.84
N ILE A 8 6.88 3.86 -10.59
CA ILE A 8 6.88 2.41 -10.44
C ILE A 8 6.06 2.00 -9.21
N GLN A 9 6.34 2.62 -8.06
CA GLN A 9 5.60 2.39 -6.81
C GLN A 9 4.11 2.68 -6.97
N TRP A 10 3.76 3.72 -7.72
CA TRP A 10 2.36 4.07 -7.99
C TRP A 10 1.65 3.01 -8.83
N VAL A 11 2.28 2.53 -9.90
CA VAL A 11 1.73 1.47 -10.75
C VAL A 11 1.49 0.19 -9.93
N VAL A 12 2.49 -0.24 -9.16
CA VAL A 12 2.39 -1.44 -8.34
C VAL A 12 1.28 -1.30 -7.28
N LEU A 13 1.17 -0.14 -6.63
CA LEU A 13 0.05 0.15 -5.71
C LEU A 13 -1.31 0.02 -6.40
N CYS A 14 -1.47 0.61 -7.59
CA CYS A 14 -2.73 0.56 -8.34
C CYS A 14 -3.15 -0.88 -8.68
N ASP A 15 -2.20 -1.77 -9.01
CA ASP A 15 -2.48 -3.19 -9.24
C ASP A 15 -2.94 -3.90 -7.95
N TYR A 16 -2.30 -3.61 -6.82
CA TYR A 16 -2.68 -4.20 -5.53
C TYR A 16 -4.02 -3.73 -5.01
N ILE A 17 -4.41 -2.46 -5.24
CA ILE A 17 -5.70 -1.92 -4.79
C ILE A 17 -6.88 -2.78 -5.29
N GLN A 18 -6.81 -3.27 -6.52
CA GLN A 18 -7.86 -4.15 -7.07
C GLN A 18 -7.94 -5.46 -6.28
N THR A 19 -6.79 -6.06 -5.99
CA THR A 19 -6.70 -7.30 -5.22
C THR A 19 -7.25 -7.10 -3.81
N PHE A 20 -6.86 -6.03 -3.12
CA PHE A 20 -7.34 -5.72 -1.76
C PHE A 20 -8.86 -5.60 -1.71
N ALA A 21 -9.47 -4.93 -2.69
CA ALA A 21 -10.92 -4.80 -2.77
C ALA A 21 -11.61 -6.17 -2.93
N GLN A 22 -11.05 -7.07 -3.74
CA GLN A 22 -11.59 -8.42 -3.95
C GLN A 22 -11.57 -9.27 -2.68
N ILE A 23 -10.52 -9.14 -1.87
CA ILE A 23 -10.39 -9.85 -0.58
C ILE A 23 -11.03 -9.09 0.59
N ARG A 24 -11.82 -8.04 0.31
CA ARG A 24 -12.54 -7.22 1.30
C ARG A 24 -11.62 -6.50 2.30
N PHE A 25 -10.51 -5.96 1.80
CA PHE A 25 -9.66 -5.02 2.53
C PHE A 25 -9.74 -3.63 1.93
N CYS A 26 -9.62 -2.59 2.76
CA CYS A 26 -9.58 -1.19 2.35
C CYS A 26 -8.24 -0.56 2.73
N LEU A 27 -7.76 0.35 1.86
CA LEU A 27 -6.62 1.22 2.16
C LEU A 27 -7.04 2.22 3.25
N TYR A 28 -6.33 2.24 4.37
CA TYR A 28 -6.64 3.18 5.45
C TYR A 28 -5.51 4.19 5.72
N ASN A 29 -4.27 3.85 5.38
CA ASN A 29 -3.14 4.77 5.49
C ASN A 29 -2.10 4.50 4.39
N LEU A 30 -1.48 5.57 3.90
CA LEU A 30 -0.49 5.54 2.83
C LEU A 30 0.54 6.63 3.09
N TYR A 31 1.82 6.26 3.21
CA TYR A 31 2.88 7.24 3.45
C TYR A 31 4.23 6.78 2.89
N MET A 32 5.09 7.76 2.65
CA MET A 32 6.49 7.54 2.29
C MET A 32 7.37 7.67 3.53
N SER A 33 8.44 6.87 3.59
CA SER A 33 9.55 7.08 4.51
C SER A 33 10.84 6.74 3.78
N GLY A 34 11.57 7.78 3.36
CA GLY A 34 12.72 7.62 2.48
C GLY A 34 12.28 7.14 1.09
N SER A 35 12.90 6.09 0.57
CA SER A 35 12.57 5.52 -0.75
C SER A 35 11.46 4.46 -0.70
N LEU A 36 10.84 4.25 0.45
CA LEU A 36 9.86 3.18 0.68
C LEU A 36 8.44 3.74 0.76
N LEU A 37 7.51 3.07 0.07
CA LEU A 37 6.07 3.30 0.15
C LEU A 37 5.45 2.31 1.14
N PHE A 38 4.83 2.82 2.19
CA PHE A 38 4.13 2.04 3.20
C PHE A 38 2.63 2.09 2.93
N ILE A 39 2.01 0.91 2.84
CA ILE A 39 0.60 0.72 2.52
C ILE A 39 -0.04 -0.06 3.65
N GLU A 40 -0.89 0.61 4.42
CA GLU A 40 -1.64 -0.04 5.49
C GLU A 40 -3.08 -0.29 5.05
N ILE A 41 -3.48 -1.56 5.11
CA ILE A 41 -4.83 -2.02 4.78
C ILE A 41 -5.51 -2.62 5.99
N LYS A 42 -6.84 -2.50 6.03
CA LYS A 42 -7.69 -3.02 7.10
C LYS A 42 -8.79 -3.89 6.51
N SER A 43 -9.16 -4.98 7.18
CA SER A 43 -10.33 -5.76 6.78
C SER A 43 -11.60 -4.92 6.91
N CYS A 44 -12.48 -5.06 5.93
CA CYS A 44 -13.82 -4.48 5.98
C CYS A 44 -14.77 -5.25 6.91
N ASP A 45 -14.39 -6.48 7.30
CA ASP A 45 -15.22 -7.37 8.12
C ASP A 45 -14.80 -7.35 9.61
N ASP A 46 -13.53 -7.07 9.90
CA ASP A 46 -13.00 -6.92 11.26
C ASP A 46 -11.92 -5.82 11.30
N GLU A 47 -12.20 -4.73 12.01
CA GLU A 47 -11.30 -3.58 12.08
C GLU A 47 -9.98 -3.85 12.82
N LEU A 48 -9.90 -4.95 13.59
CA LEU A 48 -8.70 -5.37 14.27
C LEU A 48 -7.71 -6.08 13.33
N VAL A 49 -8.18 -6.59 12.19
CA VAL A 49 -7.33 -7.25 11.20
C VAL A 49 -6.72 -6.21 10.26
N LYS A 50 -5.41 -6.03 10.37
CA LYS A 50 -4.61 -5.06 9.59
C LYS A 50 -3.38 -5.71 9.01
N HIS A 51 -2.98 -5.25 7.83
CA HIS A 51 -1.74 -5.65 7.17
C HIS A 51 -0.96 -4.43 6.71
N LEU A 52 0.36 -4.54 6.76
CA LEU A 52 1.30 -3.56 6.25
C LEU A 52 2.03 -4.18 5.06
N TYR A 53 2.03 -3.48 3.94
CA TYR A 53 2.81 -3.80 2.75
C TYR A 53 3.80 -2.67 2.51
N ILE A 54 4.99 -3.04 2.04
CA ILE A 54 6.05 -2.08 1.77
C ILE A 54 6.52 -2.30 0.33
N ILE A 55 6.59 -1.22 -0.46
CA ILE A 55 7.11 -1.24 -1.83
C ILE A 55 8.38 -0.38 -1.87
N ASN A 56 9.49 -0.96 -2.31
CA ASN A 56 10.73 -0.21 -2.51
C ASN A 56 10.70 0.65 -3.77
N SER A 57 11.76 1.43 -4.04
CA SER A 57 11.82 2.32 -5.21
C SER A 57 11.84 1.59 -6.56
N GLU A 58 12.12 0.29 -6.56
CA GLU A 58 12.18 -0.57 -7.74
C GLU A 58 10.86 -1.30 -8.01
N GLY A 59 9.84 -1.10 -7.14
CA GLY A 59 8.54 -1.74 -7.27
C GLY A 59 8.44 -3.11 -6.61
N GLU A 60 9.47 -3.54 -5.88
CA GLU A 60 9.47 -4.84 -5.20
C GLU A 60 8.73 -4.75 -3.87
N LEU A 61 7.93 -5.78 -3.59
CA LEU A 61 7.25 -5.96 -2.30
C LEU A 61 8.22 -6.57 -1.28
N LEU A 62 8.33 -5.96 -0.10
CA LEU A 62 9.18 -6.41 1.01
C LEU A 62 8.38 -7.15 2.10
#